data_AF-A0A543CV52-F1
#
_entry.id   AF-A0A543CV52-F1
#
_cell.length_a   1.000
_cell.length_b   1.000
_cell.length_c   1.000
_cell.angle_alpha   90.00
_cell.angle_beta   90.00
_cell.angle_gamma   90.00
#
_symmetry.space_group_name_H-M   'P 1'
#
loop_
_entity.id
_entity.type
_entity.pdbx_description
1 polymer ?
#
loop_
_entity_poly.entity_id
_entity_poly.type
_entity_poly.pdbx_seq_one_letter_code
_entity_poly.pdbx_strand_id
1 'polypeptide(L)'
;MPLSSEPLRKLGFLTIGLFDEAVPRLGHESTLDIIELGERLGFDSAWVRHRHLQYGVSSPVAVLAAASQRTSRIELGTAVIPLGWENPLRLAEDLATVDILSGGRLNPGVSVGPPMRYAFREIDEVAFALPFTFDHGDYVKILTDIATRLGPALGWQAAS
;
A
#
# COMPACT_ATOMS: atom_id res chain seq x y z
N MET A 1 7.98 -22.26 32.02
CA MET A 1 8.68 -21.06 31.49
C MET A 1 9.78 -21.53 30.55
N PRO A 2 9.93 -20.95 29.34
CA PRO A 2 11.04 -21.33 28.48
C PRO A 2 12.35 -20.97 29.18
N LEU A 3 13.30 -21.91 29.21
CA LEU A 3 14.60 -21.84 29.89
C LEU A 3 15.72 -21.31 28.97
N SER A 4 15.40 -20.41 28.04
CA SER A 4 16.40 -19.77 27.18
C SER A 4 16.67 -18.37 27.72
N SER A 5 17.89 -18.14 28.22
CA SER A 5 18.35 -16.86 28.78
C SER A 5 18.97 -15.93 27.73
N GLU A 6 18.74 -16.16 26.44
CA GLU A 6 19.15 -15.20 25.42
C GLU A 6 18.21 -13.99 25.43
N PRO A 7 18.74 -12.75 25.59
CA PRO A 7 17.93 -11.55 25.56
C PRO A 7 17.31 -11.33 24.16
N LEU A 8 16.11 -10.75 24.13
CA LEU A 8 15.44 -10.36 22.89
C LEU A 8 16.30 -9.35 22.12
N ARG A 9 16.61 -9.63 20.85
CA ARG A 9 17.53 -8.80 20.04
C ARG A 9 16.86 -7.67 19.26
N LYS A 10 15.59 -7.84 18.89
CA LYS A 10 14.79 -6.84 18.17
C LYS A 10 13.34 -6.89 18.65
N LEU A 11 12.71 -5.72 18.72
CA LEU A 11 11.30 -5.56 19.02
C LEU A 11 10.65 -4.65 17.97
N GLY A 12 9.57 -5.13 17.37
CA GLY A 12 8.78 -4.38 16.40
C GLY A 12 7.28 -4.53 16.63
N PHE A 13 6.49 -3.69 15.96
CA PHE A 13 5.05 -3.75 16.03
C PHE A 13 4.41 -3.66 14.65
N LEU A 14 3.19 -4.18 14.53
CA LEU A 14 2.38 -4.07 13.32
C LEU A 14 1.18 -3.16 13.60
N THR A 15 0.98 -2.17 12.75
CA THR A 15 -0.24 -1.38 12.71
C THR A 15 -1.09 -1.77 11.50
N ILE A 16 -2.38 -1.96 11.73
CA ILE A 16 -3.35 -2.24 10.68
C ILE A 16 -3.75 -0.95 9.95
N GLY A 17 -3.51 0.21 10.59
CA GLY A 17 -3.81 1.52 10.03
C GLY A 17 -5.26 1.70 9.62
N LEU A 18 -6.19 1.10 10.39
CA LEU A 18 -7.64 1.27 10.15
C LEU A 18 -8.06 2.69 10.47
N PHE A 19 -9.01 3.20 9.72
CA PHE A 19 -9.59 4.52 9.94
C PHE A 19 -11.06 4.56 9.57
N ASP A 20 -11.72 5.59 10.09
CA ASP A 20 -13.10 5.93 9.74
C ASP A 20 -13.15 6.51 8.32
N GLU A 21 -14.05 5.97 7.51
CA GLU A 21 -14.32 6.41 6.13
C GLU A 21 -14.64 7.91 6.06
N ALA A 22 -15.30 8.47 7.07
CA ALA A 22 -15.67 9.88 7.06
C ALA A 22 -14.46 10.83 7.19
N VAL A 23 -13.30 10.33 7.62
CA VAL A 23 -12.09 11.14 7.91
C VAL A 23 -10.79 10.42 7.51
N PRO A 24 -10.62 10.02 6.24
CA PRO A 24 -9.54 9.12 5.81
C PRO A 24 -8.16 9.73 5.97
N ARG A 25 -8.04 11.06 5.79
CA ARG A 25 -6.79 11.79 6.01
C ARG A 25 -6.29 11.64 7.44
N LEU A 26 -7.15 11.83 8.44
CA LEU A 26 -6.78 11.70 9.85
C LEU A 26 -6.34 10.27 10.18
N GLY A 27 -6.94 9.28 9.52
CA GLY A 27 -6.54 7.88 9.60
C GLY A 27 -5.10 7.60 9.19
N HIS A 28 -4.72 8.11 8.01
CA HIS A 28 -3.36 7.99 7.51
C HIS A 28 -2.36 8.75 8.39
N GLU A 29 -2.70 9.98 8.81
CA GLU A 29 -1.87 10.76 9.72
C GLU A 29 -1.66 10.03 11.05
N SER A 30 -2.72 9.48 11.65
CA SER A 30 -2.61 8.70 12.88
C SER A 30 -1.70 7.47 12.72
N THR A 31 -1.72 6.82 11.56
CA THR A 31 -0.81 5.70 11.25
C THR A 31 0.65 6.17 11.24
N LEU A 32 0.93 7.32 10.64
CA LEU A 32 2.26 7.91 10.61
C LEU A 32 2.72 8.35 12.00
N ASP A 33 1.83 8.95 12.80
CA ASP A 33 2.12 9.38 14.17
C ASP A 33 2.46 8.19 15.08
N ILE A 34 1.80 7.04 14.89
CA ILE A 34 2.11 5.78 15.58
C ILE A 34 3.51 5.28 15.21
N ILE A 35 3.89 5.37 13.94
CA ILE A 35 5.24 4.96 13.48
C ILE A 35 6.31 5.86 14.11
N GLU A 36 6.09 7.18 14.10
CA GLU A 36 7.00 8.15 14.74
C GLU A 36 7.10 7.93 16.25
N LEU A 37 5.98 7.68 16.93
CA LEU A 37 5.96 7.31 18.34
C LEU A 37 6.76 6.04 18.60
N GLY A 38 6.60 5.02 17.75
CA GLY A 38 7.38 3.78 17.82
C GLY A 38 8.89 4.04 17.77
N GLU A 39 9.34 4.91 16.86
CA GLU A 39 10.74 5.31 16.81
C GLU A 39 11.19 6.00 18.11
N ARG A 40 10.43 6.99 18.59
CA ARG A 40 10.75 7.74 19.83
C ARG A 40 10.82 6.83 21.06
N LEU A 41 10.02 5.77 21.09
CA LEU A 41 10.01 4.76 22.16
C LEU A 41 11.13 3.72 22.03
N GLY A 42 11.88 3.73 20.94
CA GLY A 42 13.03 2.86 20.77
C GLY A 42 12.75 1.55 20.02
N PHE A 43 11.57 1.35 19.41
CA PHE A 43 11.30 0.16 18.61
C PHE A 43 12.24 0.05 17.40
N ASP A 44 12.62 -1.20 17.06
CA ASP A 44 13.53 -1.49 15.95
C ASP A 44 12.81 -1.48 14.60
N SER A 45 11.53 -1.84 14.57
CA SER A 45 10.76 -1.89 13.32
C SER A 45 9.26 -1.60 13.51
N ALA A 46 8.67 -0.97 12.50
CA ALA A 46 7.23 -0.75 12.38
C ALA A 46 6.70 -1.35 11.07
N TRP A 47 5.62 -2.11 11.16
CA TRP A 47 5.08 -2.88 10.04
C TRP A 47 3.67 -2.40 9.70
N VAL A 48 3.37 -2.27 8.41
CA VAL A 48 2.06 -1.86 7.92
C VAL A 48 1.40 -2.98 7.13
N ARG A 49 0.13 -3.24 7.43
CA ARG A 49 -0.66 -4.25 6.71
C ARG A 49 -1.28 -3.68 5.44
N HIS A 50 -1.04 -4.35 4.31
CA HIS A 50 -1.72 -4.04 3.05
C HIS A 50 -3.22 -4.41 3.16
N ARG A 51 -4.09 -3.47 2.83
CA ARG A 51 -5.55 -3.61 2.81
C ARG A 51 -6.11 -3.23 1.44
N HIS A 52 -6.07 -4.15 0.46
CA HIS A 52 -6.65 -3.88 -0.86
C HIS A 52 -8.13 -3.55 -0.73
N LEU A 53 -8.52 -2.37 -1.23
CA LEU A 53 -9.91 -1.95 -1.37
C LEU A 53 -10.67 -2.16 -0.05
N GLN A 54 -10.12 -1.66 1.04
CA GLN A 54 -10.70 -1.71 2.38
C GLN A 54 -10.29 -0.44 3.11
N TYR A 55 -11.10 0.00 4.07
CA TYR A 55 -10.70 1.09 4.97
C TYR A 55 -9.42 0.70 5.71
N GLY A 56 -8.40 1.54 5.55
CA GLY A 56 -7.05 1.35 6.07
C GLY A 56 -5.97 1.57 5.00
N VAL A 57 -4.78 1.03 5.25
CA VAL A 57 -3.64 1.26 4.35
C VAL A 57 -3.74 0.42 3.08
N SER A 58 -4.30 1.03 2.03
CA SER A 58 -4.44 0.46 0.69
C SER A 58 -3.15 0.52 -0.13
N SER A 59 -2.28 1.52 0.11
CA SER A 59 -0.95 1.59 -0.49
C SER A 59 0.11 1.64 0.61
N PRO A 60 0.63 0.47 1.05
CA PRO A 60 1.65 0.44 2.09
C PRO A 60 2.94 1.11 1.62
N VAL A 61 3.29 1.03 0.33
CA VAL A 61 4.51 1.65 -0.19
C VAL A 61 4.45 3.19 -0.09
N ALA A 62 3.31 3.80 -0.42
CA ALA A 62 3.12 5.24 -0.27
C ALA A 62 3.16 5.69 1.21
N VAL A 63 2.52 4.93 2.10
CA VAL A 63 2.55 5.23 3.55
C VAL A 63 3.96 5.11 4.11
N LEU A 64 4.73 4.08 3.72
CA LEU A 64 6.11 3.91 4.15
C LEU A 64 7.04 4.98 3.54
N ALA A 65 6.77 5.46 2.32
CA ALA A 65 7.46 6.62 1.75
C ALA A 65 7.28 7.85 2.63
N ALA A 66 6.05 8.15 3.07
CA ALA A 66 5.79 9.26 3.99
C ALA A 66 6.45 9.04 5.37
N ALA A 67 6.36 7.83 5.92
CA ALA A 67 6.98 7.47 7.19
C ALA A 67 8.51 7.61 7.16
N SER A 68 9.14 7.33 6.01
CA SER A 68 10.58 7.47 5.81
C SER A 68 11.08 8.91 6.00
N GLN A 69 10.21 9.90 5.77
CA GLN A 69 10.54 11.32 5.94
C GLN A 69 10.26 11.84 7.36
N ARG A 70 9.52 11.07 8.18
CA ARG A 70 9.22 11.40 9.58
C ARG A 70 10.12 10.69 10.58
N THR A 71 10.92 9.73 10.10
CA THR A 71 11.74 8.86 10.95
C THR A 71 13.15 8.74 10.38
N SER A 72 14.13 8.39 11.21
CA SER A 72 15.54 8.30 10.76
C SER A 72 16.24 6.98 11.09
N ARG A 73 15.66 6.14 11.93
CA ARG A 73 16.29 4.94 12.50
C ARG A 73 15.40 3.71 12.38
N ILE A 74 14.12 3.80 12.71
CA ILE A 74 13.22 2.64 12.75
C ILE A 74 13.13 1.97 11.37
N GLU A 75 13.20 0.65 11.32
CA GLU A 75 12.99 -0.11 10.09
C GLU A 75 11.50 -0.09 9.70
N LEU A 76 11.22 -0.02 8.40
CA LEU A 76 9.88 0.17 7.85
C LEU A 76 9.47 -1.05 7.06
N GLY A 77 8.45 -1.78 7.52
CA GLY A 77 8.09 -3.08 6.98
C GLY A 77 6.69 -3.17 6.38
N THR A 78 6.50 -4.05 5.40
CA THR A 78 5.16 -4.43 4.92
C THR A 78 4.79 -5.83 5.41
N ALA A 79 3.53 -6.04 5.81
CA ALA A 79 3.07 -7.30 6.38
C ALA A 79 1.61 -7.60 6.01
N VAL A 80 1.33 -8.04 4.78
CA VAL A 80 2.22 -8.42 3.68
C VAL A 80 1.61 -7.92 2.38
N ILE A 81 2.43 -7.68 1.35
CA ILE A 81 1.94 -7.35 0.00
C ILE A 81 1.59 -8.66 -0.73
N PRO A 82 0.33 -8.86 -1.17
CA PRO A 82 -0.04 -10.06 -1.91
C PRO A 82 0.38 -9.95 -3.38
N LEU A 83 1.53 -10.54 -3.73
CA LEU A 83 2.20 -10.37 -5.04
C LEU A 83 1.33 -10.74 -6.24
N GLY A 84 0.39 -11.67 -6.08
CA GLY A 84 -0.51 -12.07 -7.17
C GLY A 84 -1.44 -10.95 -7.67
N TRP A 85 -1.47 -9.82 -6.96
CA TRP A 85 -2.34 -8.66 -7.24
C TRP A 85 -1.56 -7.40 -7.60
N GLU A 86 -0.25 -7.52 -7.79
CA GLU A 86 0.64 -6.40 -8.07
C GLU A 86 1.29 -6.55 -9.44
N ASN A 87 1.70 -5.42 -10.04
CA ASN A 87 2.68 -5.48 -11.13
C ASN A 87 4.08 -5.62 -10.51
N PRO A 88 4.78 -6.76 -10.72
CA PRO A 88 6.03 -7.03 -10.00
C PRO A 88 7.16 -6.07 -10.37
N LEU A 89 7.21 -5.57 -11.61
CA LEU A 89 8.22 -4.59 -12.01
C LEU A 89 7.94 -3.24 -11.36
N ARG A 90 6.68 -2.80 -11.39
CA ARG A 90 6.29 -1.54 -10.75
C ARG A 90 6.52 -1.57 -9.25
N LEU A 91 6.13 -2.67 -8.60
CA LEU A 91 6.33 -2.86 -7.18
C LEU A 91 7.82 -2.84 -6.81
N ALA A 92 8.67 -3.47 -7.61
CA ALA A 92 10.12 -3.44 -7.39
C ALA A 92 10.68 -2.01 -7.47
N GLU A 93 10.27 -1.21 -8.47
CA GLU A 93 10.68 0.19 -8.60
C GLU A 93 10.20 1.06 -7.41
N ASP A 94 8.95 0.88 -6.99
CA ASP A 94 8.38 1.62 -5.86
C ASP A 94 9.09 1.27 -4.54
N LEU A 95 9.33 -0.02 -4.28
CA LEU A 95 10.08 -0.47 -3.10
C LEU A 95 11.52 0.04 -3.12
N ALA A 96 12.22 -0.02 -4.26
CA ALA A 96 13.58 0.50 -4.38
C ALA A 96 13.65 2.01 -4.11
N THR A 97 12.66 2.76 -4.61
CA THR A 97 12.56 4.21 -4.38
C THR A 97 12.42 4.50 -2.88
N VAL A 98 11.50 3.80 -2.20
CA VAL A 98 11.29 4.00 -0.76
C VAL A 98 12.50 3.55 0.06
N ASP A 99 13.17 2.47 -0.33
CA ASP A 99 14.39 2.02 0.35
C ASP A 99 15.49 3.10 0.31
N ILE A 100 15.73 3.70 -0.87
CA ILE A 100 16.65 4.83 -1.03
C ILE A 100 16.24 6.01 -0.16
N LEU A 101 14.97 6.43 -0.21
CA LEU A 101 14.46 7.55 0.60
C LEU A 101 14.57 7.30 2.11
N SER A 102 14.45 6.05 2.53
CA SER A 102 14.57 5.64 3.92
C SER A 102 16.01 5.46 4.39
N GLY A 103 17.00 5.45 3.48
CA GLY A 103 18.40 5.16 3.80
C GLY A 103 18.66 3.67 4.06
N GLY A 104 17.99 2.77 3.32
CA GLY A 104 18.18 1.32 3.44
C GLY A 104 17.38 0.68 4.58
N ARG A 105 16.30 1.32 5.06
CA ARG A 105 15.50 0.88 6.20
C ARG A 105 14.25 0.09 5.80
N LEU A 106 14.02 -0.17 4.52
CA LEU A 106 12.81 -0.84 4.06
C LEU A 106 12.93 -2.37 4.16
N ASN A 107 11.92 -3.01 4.74
CA ASN A 107 11.78 -4.46 4.85
C ASN A 107 10.49 -4.94 4.14
N PRO A 108 10.55 -5.30 2.84
CA PRO A 108 9.36 -5.76 2.12
C PRO A 108 8.94 -7.17 2.58
N GLY A 109 7.75 -7.28 3.17
CA GLY A 109 7.08 -8.56 3.39
C GLY A 109 6.04 -8.84 2.31
N VAL A 110 6.11 -10.03 1.73
CA VAL A 110 5.29 -10.45 0.59
C VAL A 110 4.49 -11.73 0.90
N SER A 111 3.42 -11.96 0.15
CA SER A 111 2.59 -13.17 0.25
C SER A 111 2.04 -13.58 -1.11
N VAL A 112 1.67 -14.86 -1.21
CA VAL A 112 0.95 -15.44 -2.35
C VAL A 112 -0.55 -15.65 -2.04
N GLY A 113 -0.99 -15.31 -0.83
CA GLY A 113 -2.37 -15.46 -0.39
C GLY A 113 -3.31 -14.39 -0.99
N PRO A 114 -4.57 -14.73 -1.26
CA PRO A 114 -5.55 -13.76 -1.74
C PRO A 114 -5.92 -12.72 -0.65
N PRO A 115 -6.34 -11.50 -1.03
CA PRO A 115 -6.88 -10.52 -0.11
C PRO A 115 -8.08 -11.11 0.66
N MET A 116 -8.12 -10.90 1.98
CA MET A 116 -9.15 -11.52 2.82
C MET A 116 -10.58 -10.99 2.60
N ARG A 117 -10.76 -9.79 2.01
CA ARG A 117 -12.05 -9.19 1.62
C ARG A 117 -11.85 -8.12 0.54
N TYR A 118 -12.82 -7.97 -0.36
CA TYR A 118 -12.93 -6.82 -1.27
C TYR A 118 -14.06 -5.92 -0.77
N ALA A 119 -13.78 -4.67 -0.43
CA ALA A 119 -14.78 -3.66 -0.11
C ALA A 119 -14.49 -2.41 -0.98
N PHE A 120 -14.86 -2.49 -2.26
CA PHE A 120 -14.76 -1.36 -3.16
C PHE A 120 -15.74 -0.26 -2.69
N ARG A 121 -15.22 0.85 -2.15
CA ARG A 121 -15.96 2.12 -2.18
C ARG A 121 -15.04 3.33 -2.06
N GLU A 122 -15.48 4.42 -2.69
CA GLU A 122 -14.82 5.73 -2.84
C GLU A 122 -13.71 5.85 -3.90
N ILE A 123 -14.00 5.40 -5.12
CA ILE A 123 -13.39 6.01 -6.32
C ILE A 123 -14.55 6.50 -7.19
N ASP A 124 -14.75 7.82 -7.25
CA ASP A 124 -15.80 8.45 -8.06
C ASP A 124 -15.41 8.57 -9.54
N GLU A 125 -14.10 8.57 -9.83
CA GLU A 125 -13.57 8.65 -11.18
C GLU A 125 -12.28 7.80 -11.32
N VAL A 126 -12.21 7.00 -12.38
CA VAL A 126 -10.99 6.33 -12.83
C VAL A 126 -10.63 6.87 -14.20
N ALA A 127 -9.53 7.63 -14.28
CA ALA A 127 -8.99 8.11 -15.54
C ALA A 127 -7.92 7.14 -16.06
N PHE A 128 -8.02 6.74 -17.33
CA PHE A 128 -7.02 5.92 -18.00
C PHE A 128 -6.19 6.80 -18.93
N ALA A 129 -4.88 6.86 -18.71
CA ALA A 129 -3.98 7.51 -19.63
C ALA A 129 -3.85 6.65 -20.91
N LEU A 130 -4.15 7.23 -22.06
CA LEU A 130 -3.89 6.59 -23.34
C LEU A 130 -2.39 6.70 -23.69
N PRO A 131 -1.70 5.60 -24.03
CA PRO A 131 -0.27 5.62 -24.34
C PRO A 131 0.04 6.50 -25.56
N PHE A 132 0.97 7.46 -25.45
CA PHE A 132 1.27 8.44 -26.50
C PHE A 132 1.80 7.86 -27.83
N THR A 133 2.19 6.57 -27.85
CA THR A 133 2.80 5.90 -28.99
C THR A 133 1.83 5.09 -29.84
N PHE A 134 0.56 4.99 -29.44
CA PHE A 134 -0.43 4.14 -30.09
C PHE A 134 -1.11 4.84 -31.27
N ASP A 135 -1.60 4.05 -32.21
CA ASP A 135 -2.39 4.57 -33.32
C ASP A 135 -3.87 4.75 -32.94
N HIS A 136 -4.63 5.39 -33.83
CA HIS A 136 -6.04 5.67 -33.58
C HIS A 136 -6.88 4.41 -33.37
N GLY A 137 -6.59 3.32 -34.08
CA GLY A 137 -7.34 2.07 -33.96
C GLY A 137 -7.11 1.40 -32.61
N ASP A 138 -5.90 1.51 -32.06
CA ASP A 138 -5.57 1.01 -30.73
C ASP A 138 -6.25 1.82 -29.63
N TYR A 139 -6.33 3.16 -29.76
CA TYR A 139 -7.12 3.98 -28.84
C TYR A 139 -8.61 3.60 -28.84
N VAL A 140 -9.20 3.40 -30.02
CA VAL A 140 -10.61 3.00 -30.14
C VAL A 140 -10.85 1.65 -29.44
N LYS A 141 -9.96 0.66 -29.64
CA LYS A 141 -10.07 -0.63 -28.95
C LYS A 141 -9.94 -0.50 -27.43
N ILE A 142 -8.95 0.26 -26.95
CA ILE A 142 -8.75 0.48 -25.51
C ILE A 142 -9.99 1.13 -24.89
N LEU A 143 -10.50 2.21 -25.48
CA LEU A 143 -11.69 2.89 -24.98
C LEU A 143 -12.93 2.00 -25.04
N THR A 144 -13.08 1.19 -26.10
CA THR A 144 -14.20 0.24 -26.24
C THR A 144 -14.12 -0.87 -25.19
N ASP A 145 -12.95 -1.47 -24.96
CA ASP A 145 -12.77 -2.51 -23.96
C ASP A 145 -12.96 -1.96 -22.54
N ILE A 146 -12.49 -0.74 -22.28
CA ILE A 146 -12.76 -0.05 -21.02
C ILE A 146 -14.26 0.18 -20.86
N ALA A 147 -14.95 0.75 -21.84
CA ALA A 147 -16.36 1.08 -21.72
C ALA A 147 -17.29 -0.15 -21.65
N THR A 148 -16.95 -1.24 -22.35
CA THR A 148 -17.85 -2.40 -22.51
C THR A 148 -17.50 -3.58 -21.61
N ARG A 149 -16.28 -3.66 -21.08
CA ARG A 149 -15.85 -4.76 -20.19
C ARG A 149 -15.46 -4.25 -18.81
N LEU A 150 -14.49 -3.36 -18.74
CA LEU A 150 -13.90 -2.94 -17.46
C LEU A 150 -14.83 -2.04 -16.66
N GLY A 151 -15.44 -1.03 -17.30
CA GLY A 151 -16.39 -0.09 -16.69
C GLY A 151 -17.57 -0.81 -16.02
N PRO A 152 -18.31 -1.69 -16.73
CA PRO A 152 -19.38 -2.48 -16.13
C PRO A 152 -18.93 -3.37 -14.97
N ALA A 153 -17.73 -3.98 -15.06
CA ALA A 153 -17.16 -4.78 -13.97
C ALA A 153 -16.83 -3.93 -12.73
N LEU A 154 -16.59 -2.62 -12.91
CA LEU A 154 -16.39 -1.63 -11.85
C LEU A 154 -17.70 -0.93 -11.41
N GLY A 155 -18.85 -1.32 -11.95
CA GLY A 155 -20.15 -0.72 -11.63
C GLY A 155 -20.44 0.61 -12.33
N TRP A 156 -19.59 1.05 -13.26
CA TRP A 156 -19.82 2.22 -14.10
C TRP A 156 -20.85 1.91 -15.20
N GLN A 157 -21.79 2.84 -15.40
CA GLN A 157 -22.78 2.79 -16.47
C GLN A 157 -22.64 4.04 -17.33
N ALA A 158 -22.65 3.87 -18.65
CA ALA A 158 -22.68 4.99 -19.57
C ALA A 158 -23.95 5.82 -19.35
N ALA A 159 -23.81 7.14 -19.35
CA ALA A 159 -24.96 8.04 -19.28
C ALA A 159 -25.89 7.79 -20.48
N SER A 160 -27.17 7.58 -20.21
CA SER A 160 -28.24 7.42 -21.20
C SER A 160 -28.46 8.70 -22.01
#